data_AF-A0A836QQF3-F1
#
_entry.id   AF-A0A836QQF3-F1
#
_cell.length_a   1.000
_cell.length_b   1.000
_cell.length_c   1.000
_cell.angle_alpha   90.00
_cell.angle_beta   90.00
_cell.angle_gamma   90.00
#
_symmetry.space_group_name_H-M   'P 1'
#
loop_
_entity.id
_entity.type
_entity.pdbx_description
1 polymer ?
#
loop_
_entity_poly.entity_id
_entity_poly.type
_entity_poly.pdbx_seq_one_letter_code
_entity_poly.pdbx_strand_id
1 'polypeptide(L)'
;MDIEPKATKGPNKACPDPLIPLTNDKQTLLTAIDQMQPWEGNGTMAHLGAAWGWRVLSPEAPFQEGLPYTTENNNKAIIILSDGQNLVSQQTAFLSACSQGQGSFTAVNPRYDSHYTAYGYTSQGRLGGNTATVAINDELDSRFAQVCENIKQKEIVIYTITFDLDDEDTQELFRQCASDPDKYFNSPDGDTLRSSFQAIGAELSNLRISQ
;
A
#
# COMPACT_ATOMS: atom_id res chain seq x y z
N MET A 1 -16.63 -2.07 -12.83
CA MET A 1 -17.38 -2.53 -11.65
C MET A 1 -17.01 -1.57 -10.54
N ASP A 2 -17.74 -0.47 -10.42
CA ASP A 2 -17.52 0.47 -9.32
C ASP A 2 -18.24 -0.09 -8.10
N ILE A 3 -17.48 -0.79 -7.26
CA ILE A 3 -17.95 -1.15 -5.92
C ILE A 3 -17.89 0.15 -5.12
N GLU A 4 -19.03 0.60 -4.62
CA GLU A 4 -19.06 1.70 -3.65
C GLU A 4 -18.32 1.24 -2.38
N PRO A 5 -17.18 1.87 -2.01
CA PRO A 5 -16.38 1.43 -0.88
C PRO A 5 -17.19 1.51 0.42
N LYS A 6 -17.01 0.53 1.31
CA LYS A 6 -17.78 0.48 2.55
C LYS A 6 -17.34 1.59 3.52
N ALA A 7 -18.31 2.40 3.96
CA ALA A 7 -18.10 3.43 4.98
C ALA A 7 -18.01 2.81 6.39
N THR A 8 -17.02 3.21 7.17
CA THR A 8 -16.85 2.83 8.59
C THR A 8 -16.80 4.07 9.49
N LYS A 9 -17.01 3.88 10.80
CA LYS A 9 -17.05 4.97 11.80
C LYS A 9 -16.18 4.63 13.01
N GLY A 10 -15.75 5.68 13.71
CA GLY A 10 -15.00 5.56 14.97
C GLY A 10 -13.49 5.40 14.76
N PRO A 11 -12.74 4.99 15.81
CA PRO A 11 -11.27 4.92 15.80
C PRO A 11 -10.67 4.01 14.72
N ASN A 12 -11.46 3.06 14.19
CA ASN A 12 -11.06 2.14 13.13
C ASN A 12 -11.65 2.50 11.75
N LYS A 13 -12.00 3.78 11.53
CA LYS A 13 -12.48 4.23 10.22
C LYS A 13 -11.42 3.94 9.15
N ALA A 14 -11.83 3.30 8.07
CA ALA A 14 -11.02 2.88 6.93
C ALA A 14 -9.81 2.01 7.29
N CYS A 15 -9.87 1.28 8.42
CA CYS A 15 -8.87 0.26 8.71
C CYS A 15 -8.95 -0.87 7.67
N PRO A 16 -7.82 -1.30 7.10
CA PRO A 16 -7.80 -2.41 6.15
C PRO A 16 -8.10 -3.73 6.85
N ASP A 17 -8.41 -4.75 6.05
CA ASP A 17 -8.53 -6.13 6.53
C ASP A 17 -7.20 -6.61 7.14
N PRO A 18 -7.24 -7.52 8.13
CA PRO A 18 -6.03 -8.05 8.75
C PRO A 18 -5.11 -8.71 7.71
N LEU A 19 -3.82 -8.47 7.85
CA LEU A 19 -2.80 -9.12 7.02
C LEU A 19 -2.75 -10.62 7.30
N ILE A 20 -2.55 -11.42 6.25
CA ILE A 20 -2.32 -12.86 6.33
C ILE A 20 -0.81 -13.14 6.38
N PRO A 21 -0.28 -13.81 7.43
CA PRO A 21 1.12 -14.26 7.48
C PRO A 21 1.46 -15.20 6.32
N LEU A 22 2.75 -15.47 6.08
CA LEU A 22 3.12 -16.45 5.05
C LEU A 22 2.52 -17.82 5.38
N THR A 23 1.86 -18.41 4.39
CA THR A 23 1.20 -19.70 4.51
C THR A 23 1.29 -20.46 3.20
N ASN A 24 1.34 -21.79 3.31
CA ASN A 24 1.22 -22.70 2.17
C ASN A 24 -0.24 -23.14 1.93
N ASP A 25 -1.19 -22.62 2.73
CA ASP A 25 -2.62 -22.90 2.55
C ASP A 25 -3.22 -22.00 1.46
N LYS A 26 -3.35 -22.58 0.27
CA LYS A 26 -3.98 -21.95 -0.89
C LYS A 26 -5.41 -21.50 -0.63
N GLN A 27 -6.20 -22.27 0.14
CA GLN A 27 -7.61 -21.93 0.37
C GLN A 27 -7.73 -20.70 1.26
N THR A 28 -6.88 -20.59 2.28
CA THR A 28 -6.79 -19.39 3.12
C THR A 28 -6.47 -18.15 2.28
N LEU A 29 -5.52 -18.23 1.35
CA LEU A 29 -5.15 -17.11 0.48
C LEU A 29 -6.28 -16.74 -0.49
N LEU A 30 -6.91 -17.71 -1.15
CA LEU A 30 -8.03 -17.45 -2.06
C LEU A 30 -9.22 -16.82 -1.33
N THR A 31 -9.53 -17.29 -0.13
CA THR A 31 -10.61 -16.73 0.70
C THR A 31 -10.32 -15.28 1.07
N ALA A 32 -9.07 -14.96 1.44
CA ALA A 32 -8.68 -13.58 1.72
C ALA A 32 -8.78 -12.69 0.48
N ILE A 33 -8.33 -13.17 -0.69
CA ILE A 33 -8.44 -12.45 -1.97
C ILE A 33 -9.90 -12.14 -2.31
N ASP A 34 -10.79 -13.12 -2.20
CA ASP A 34 -12.21 -12.96 -2.49
C ASP A 34 -12.91 -11.99 -1.53
N GLN A 35 -12.33 -11.78 -0.34
CA GLN A 35 -12.83 -10.85 0.68
C GLN A 35 -12.24 -9.44 0.57
N MET A 36 -11.18 -9.23 -0.21
CA MET A 36 -10.55 -7.91 -0.34
C MET A 36 -11.53 -6.91 -0.95
N GLN A 37 -11.78 -5.82 -0.24
CA GLN A 37 -12.63 -4.71 -0.68
C GLN A 37 -11.95 -3.38 -0.40
N PRO A 38 -12.16 -2.35 -1.24
CA PRO A 38 -11.71 -1.00 -0.93
C PRO A 38 -12.53 -0.42 0.23
N TRP A 39 -11.88 0.39 1.07
CA TRP A 39 -12.50 1.04 2.22
C TRP A 39 -12.58 2.55 2.01
N GLU A 40 -13.75 3.13 2.27
CA GLU A 40 -13.96 4.57 2.09
C GLU A 40 -13.22 5.38 3.17
N GLY A 41 -12.53 6.43 2.75
CA GLY A 41 -12.04 7.47 3.67
C GLY A 41 -10.60 7.27 4.12
N ASN A 42 -9.69 7.10 3.17
CA ASN A 42 -8.25 7.14 3.38
C ASN A 42 -7.53 7.78 2.18
N GLY A 43 -6.20 7.79 2.20
CA GLY A 43 -5.36 8.05 1.03
C GLY A 43 -4.52 6.82 0.67
N THR A 44 -3.56 7.00 -0.22
CA THR A 44 -2.67 5.93 -0.71
C THR A 44 -1.29 6.08 -0.07
N MET A 45 -0.84 5.05 0.62
CA MET A 45 0.46 5.04 1.31
C MET A 45 1.23 3.76 0.93
N ALA A 46 1.71 3.69 -0.31
CA ALA A 46 2.36 2.49 -0.86
C ALA A 46 3.57 2.04 -0.01
N HIS A 47 4.31 2.99 0.58
CA HIS A 47 5.41 2.72 1.49
C HIS A 47 5.02 1.88 2.72
N LEU A 48 3.80 2.04 3.27
CA LEU A 48 3.33 1.20 4.38
C LEU A 48 3.05 -0.22 3.91
N GLY A 49 2.42 -0.38 2.74
CA GLY A 49 2.18 -1.69 2.12
C GLY A 49 3.49 -2.43 1.86
N ALA A 50 4.46 -1.75 1.24
CA ALA A 50 5.79 -2.28 0.98
C ALA A 50 6.52 -2.69 2.28
N ALA A 51 6.48 -1.84 3.31
CA ALA A 51 7.12 -2.12 4.58
C ALA A 51 6.47 -3.30 5.33
N TRP A 52 5.16 -3.48 5.25
CA TRP A 52 4.49 -4.64 5.84
C TRP A 52 4.71 -5.92 5.03
N GLY A 53 4.67 -5.84 3.70
CA GLY A 53 5.04 -6.95 2.82
C GLY A 53 6.46 -7.44 3.10
N TRP A 54 7.40 -6.51 3.30
CA TRP A 54 8.77 -6.86 3.67
C TRP A 54 8.86 -7.52 5.06
N ARG A 55 8.12 -7.02 6.07
CA ARG A 55 8.08 -7.65 7.41
C ARG A 55 7.58 -9.08 7.36
N VAL A 56 6.57 -9.38 6.54
CA VAL A 56 6.04 -10.74 6.35
C VAL A 56 7.06 -11.67 5.71
N LEU A 57 7.91 -11.15 4.82
CA LEU A 57 9.01 -11.92 4.23
C LEU A 57 10.22 -12.06 5.16
N SER A 58 10.33 -11.21 6.19
CA SER A 58 11.44 -11.23 7.13
C SER A 58 11.30 -12.38 8.14
N PRO A 59 12.41 -12.86 8.75
CA PRO A 59 12.35 -13.88 9.80
C PRO A 59 12.04 -13.31 11.20
N GLU A 60 11.77 -12.01 11.31
CA GLU A 60 11.67 -11.30 12.59
C GLU A 60 10.23 -11.13 13.06
N ALA A 61 10.04 -10.94 14.36
CA ALA A 61 8.72 -10.63 14.89
C ALA A 61 8.14 -9.34 14.23
N PRO A 62 6.82 -9.26 13.97
CA PRO A 62 5.77 -10.15 14.49
C PRO A 62 5.42 -11.37 13.62
N PHE A 63 5.94 -11.47 12.40
CA PHE A 63 5.68 -12.56 11.46
C PHE A 63 6.96 -13.35 11.21
N GLN A 64 7.10 -14.50 11.86
CA GLN A 64 8.34 -15.28 11.87
C GLN A 64 8.35 -16.44 10.86
N GLU A 65 7.34 -16.50 9.99
CA GLU A 65 7.19 -17.53 8.98
C GLU A 65 8.20 -17.38 7.82
N GLY A 66 8.75 -16.17 7.63
CA GLY A 66 9.79 -15.92 6.64
C GLY A 66 11.10 -16.61 7.00
N LEU A 67 11.68 -17.36 6.05
CA LEU A 67 13.02 -17.92 6.23
C LEU A 67 14.09 -16.81 6.30
N PRO A 68 15.24 -17.04 6.94
CA PRO A 68 16.37 -16.11 6.90
C PRO A 68 16.74 -15.66 5.48
N TYR A 69 17.23 -14.44 5.32
CA TYR A 69 17.65 -13.91 4.01
C TYR A 69 18.78 -14.72 3.37
N THR A 70 19.61 -15.39 4.17
CA THR A 70 20.76 -16.18 3.72
C THR A 70 20.40 -17.63 3.40
N THR A 71 19.12 -18.01 3.46
CA THR A 71 18.71 -19.38 3.14
C THR A 71 18.87 -19.64 1.65
N GLU A 72 19.75 -20.59 1.30
CA GLU A 72 19.92 -21.05 -0.07
C GLU A 72 18.60 -21.59 -0.64
N ASN A 73 18.40 -21.40 -1.95
CA ASN A 73 17.19 -21.82 -2.66
C ASN A 73 15.89 -21.27 -2.06
N ASN A 74 15.92 -20.05 -1.50
CA ASN A 74 14.74 -19.36 -1.02
C ASN A 74 14.65 -17.96 -1.64
N ASN A 75 13.98 -17.89 -2.79
CA ASN A 75 13.72 -16.62 -3.47
C ASN A 75 12.59 -15.87 -2.76
N LYS A 76 12.79 -14.58 -2.50
CA LYS A 76 11.80 -13.69 -1.89
C LYS A 76 11.35 -12.67 -2.93
N ALA A 77 10.05 -12.46 -3.05
CA ALA A 77 9.48 -11.51 -3.98
C ALA A 77 8.29 -10.74 -3.37
N ILE A 78 8.15 -9.47 -3.76
CA ILE A 78 7.03 -8.59 -3.42
C ILE A 78 6.40 -8.09 -4.72
N ILE A 79 5.08 -8.05 -4.77
CA ILE A 79 4.33 -7.39 -5.84
C ILE A 79 3.60 -6.19 -5.22
N ILE A 80 3.83 -5.00 -5.75
CA ILE A 80 3.20 -3.77 -5.30
C ILE A 80 2.32 -3.25 -6.43
N LEU A 81 1.02 -3.11 -6.17
CA LEU A 81 0.05 -2.60 -7.13
C LEU A 81 -0.61 -1.34 -6.57
N SER A 82 -0.76 -0.32 -7.40
CA SER A 82 -1.46 0.92 -7.05
C SER A 82 -2.17 1.52 -8.27
N ASP A 83 -3.28 2.20 -8.04
CA ASP A 83 -4.10 2.90 -9.03
C ASP A 83 -4.01 4.42 -8.91
N GLY A 84 -3.08 4.92 -8.09
CA GLY A 84 -3.03 6.32 -7.74
C GLY A 84 -1.73 6.75 -7.09
N GLN A 85 -1.55 8.07 -7.05
CA GLN A 85 -0.47 8.78 -6.37
C GLN A 85 -0.47 8.49 -4.87
N ASN A 86 0.70 8.53 -4.22
CA ASN A 86 0.74 8.52 -2.77
C ASN A 86 0.18 9.83 -2.22
N LEU A 87 -0.81 9.74 -1.33
CA LEU A 87 -1.46 10.91 -0.76
C LEU A 87 -2.09 10.61 0.60
N VAL A 88 -2.32 11.68 1.37
CA VAL A 88 -3.27 11.66 2.49
C VAL A 88 -4.48 12.51 2.13
N SER A 89 -5.66 11.89 2.16
CA SER A 89 -6.92 12.61 1.93
C SER A 89 -7.15 13.66 3.02
N GLN A 90 -7.27 14.92 2.62
CA GLN A 90 -7.60 16.01 3.54
C GLN A 90 -9.06 15.96 3.96
N GLN A 91 -9.33 16.33 5.20
CA GLN A 91 -10.69 16.41 5.73
C GLN A 91 -11.04 17.87 6.01
N THR A 92 -11.88 18.46 5.15
CA THR A 92 -12.29 19.87 5.27
C THR A 92 -13.52 20.07 6.16
N ALA A 93 -14.17 18.99 6.63
CA ALA A 93 -15.30 19.07 7.54
C ALA A 93 -15.38 17.86 8.47
N PHE A 94 -15.04 18.05 9.75
CA PHE A 94 -15.43 17.11 10.79
C PHE A 94 -16.84 17.48 11.26
N LEU A 95 -17.84 16.69 10.87
CA LEU A 95 -19.15 16.71 11.54
C LEU A 95 -18.95 16.10 12.93
N SER A 96 -18.63 16.94 13.91
CA SER A 96 -18.44 16.45 15.28
C SER A 96 -19.76 15.82 15.76
N ALA A 97 -19.70 14.56 16.18
CA ALA A 97 -20.82 13.84 16.79
C ALA A 97 -21.23 14.43 18.16
N CYS A 98 -20.61 15.52 18.59
CA CYS A 98 -20.95 16.26 19.80
C CYS A 98 -22.19 17.16 19.63
N SER A 99 -22.87 17.16 18.48
CA SER A 99 -24.19 17.77 18.35
C SER A 99 -25.27 16.81 18.84
N GLN A 100 -25.30 16.57 20.15
CA GLN A 100 -26.53 16.15 20.83
C GLN A 100 -27.52 17.32 20.76
N GLY A 101 -28.16 17.52 19.60
CA GLY A 101 -29.29 18.44 19.43
C GLY A 101 -28.98 19.91 19.17
N GLN A 102 -27.77 20.29 18.74
CA GLN A 102 -27.41 21.70 18.44
C GLN A 102 -27.00 21.92 16.98
N GLY A 103 -27.88 21.57 16.03
CA GLY A 103 -27.72 21.94 14.62
C GLY A 103 -26.45 21.40 13.93
N SER A 104 -26.34 21.68 12.62
CA SER A 104 -25.16 21.36 11.81
C SER A 104 -24.05 22.37 12.11
N PHE A 105 -23.22 22.10 13.12
CA PHE A 105 -22.03 22.89 13.41
C PHE A 105 -20.83 22.31 12.64
N THR A 106 -20.45 22.94 11.52
CA THR A 106 -19.19 22.68 10.81
C THR A 106 -18.06 23.39 11.55
N ALA A 107 -17.64 22.85 12.69
CA ALA A 107 -16.40 23.27 13.34
C ALA A 107 -15.22 22.55 12.69
N VAL A 108 -14.50 23.24 11.81
CA VAL A 108 -13.21 22.76 11.29
C VAL A 108 -12.21 22.91 12.43
N ASN A 109 -11.82 21.80 13.06
CA ASN A 109 -10.71 21.81 14.00
C ASN A 109 -9.42 21.64 13.19
N PRO A 110 -8.51 22.63 13.17
CA PRO A 110 -7.25 22.54 12.41
C PRO A 110 -6.36 21.36 12.82
N ARG A 111 -6.62 20.75 13.98
CA ARG A 111 -5.97 19.51 14.44
C ARG A 111 -6.42 18.26 13.67
N TYR A 112 -7.58 18.28 13.03
CA TYR A 112 -8.19 17.15 12.32
C TYR A 112 -8.30 17.50 10.82
N ASP A 113 -7.17 17.91 10.25
CA ASP A 113 -7.02 18.42 8.88
C ASP A 113 -6.97 17.34 7.80
N SER A 114 -6.82 16.08 8.21
CA SER A 114 -6.76 14.92 7.32
C SER A 114 -7.55 13.75 7.86
N HIS A 115 -7.72 12.70 7.05
CA HIS A 115 -8.01 11.39 7.60
C HIS A 115 -6.86 10.92 8.51
N TYR A 116 -7.20 10.19 9.57
CA TYR A 116 -6.22 9.69 10.52
C TYR A 116 -5.43 8.55 9.89
N THR A 117 -4.11 8.67 9.85
CA THR A 117 -3.20 7.68 9.23
C THR A 117 -2.37 6.94 10.27
N ALA A 118 -1.47 6.04 9.83
CA ALA A 118 -0.44 5.46 10.71
C ALA A 118 0.46 6.53 11.37
N TYR A 119 0.53 7.72 10.79
CA TYR A 119 1.27 8.87 11.31
C TYR A 119 0.39 9.83 12.11
N GLY A 120 -0.89 9.53 12.25
CA GLY A 120 -1.90 10.43 12.82
C GLY A 120 -2.40 11.43 11.79
N TYR A 121 -2.73 12.64 12.25
CA TYR A 121 -3.17 13.74 11.38
C TYR A 121 -1.96 14.50 10.81
N THR A 122 -2.08 15.03 9.58
CA THR A 122 -1.00 15.79 8.94
C THR A 122 -0.56 17.00 9.77
N SER A 123 -1.49 17.68 10.44
CA SER A 123 -1.23 18.80 11.37
C SER A 123 -0.30 18.47 12.54
N GLN A 124 -0.08 17.19 12.84
CA GLN A 124 0.83 16.75 13.90
C GLN A 124 2.30 16.73 13.45
N GLY A 125 2.58 16.96 12.17
CA GLY A 125 3.94 17.13 11.65
C GLY A 125 4.79 15.86 11.64
N ARG A 126 4.18 14.67 11.74
CA ARG A 126 4.92 13.38 11.74
C ARG A 126 5.36 12.91 10.36
N LEU A 127 4.80 13.51 9.32
CA LEU A 127 5.20 13.40 7.91
C LEU A 127 6.01 14.63 7.47
N GLY A 128 6.74 15.25 8.40
CA GLY A 128 7.45 16.50 8.18
C GLY A 128 6.69 17.71 8.71
N GLY A 129 7.42 18.78 9.00
CA GLY A 129 6.86 20.01 9.59
C GLY A 129 6.03 20.86 8.62
N ASN A 130 6.15 20.61 7.31
CA ASN A 130 5.35 21.26 6.29
C ASN A 130 4.11 20.41 6.00
N THR A 131 2.93 20.93 6.33
CA THR A 131 1.65 20.22 6.22
C THR A 131 0.90 20.55 4.93
N ALA A 132 1.53 21.23 3.97
CA ALA A 132 0.96 21.43 2.65
C ALA A 132 0.84 20.09 1.91
N THR A 133 -0.24 19.89 1.13
CA THR A 133 -0.52 18.62 0.42
C THR A 133 0.68 18.12 -0.37
N VAL A 134 1.30 19.00 -1.15
CA VAL A 134 2.46 18.65 -2.00
C VAL A 134 3.61 18.14 -1.15
N ALA A 135 3.95 18.85 -0.07
CA ALA A 135 5.04 18.43 0.82
C ALA A 135 4.75 17.09 1.52
N ILE A 136 3.49 16.82 1.85
CA ILE A 136 3.07 15.53 2.39
C ILE A 136 3.23 14.43 1.34
N ASN A 137 2.74 14.64 0.12
CA ASN A 137 2.85 13.67 -0.97
C ASN A 137 4.33 13.38 -1.30
N ASP A 138 5.16 14.42 -1.41
CA ASP A 138 6.61 14.29 -1.63
C ASP A 138 7.30 13.45 -0.54
N GLU A 139 6.91 13.65 0.73
CA GLU A 139 7.43 12.84 1.84
C GLU A 139 6.98 11.38 1.75
N LEU A 140 5.73 11.12 1.32
CA LEU A 140 5.25 9.76 1.10
C LEU A 140 6.00 9.05 -0.02
N ASP A 141 6.26 9.76 -1.12
CA ASP A 141 7.02 9.25 -2.27
C ASP A 141 8.48 8.98 -1.90
N SER A 142 9.11 9.90 -1.18
CA SER A 142 10.46 9.72 -0.62
C SER A 142 10.55 8.49 0.28
N ARG A 143 9.57 8.29 1.17
CA ARG A 143 9.50 7.09 2.02
C ARG A 143 9.27 5.82 1.22
N PHE A 144 8.46 5.86 0.17
CA PHE A 144 8.24 4.71 -0.70
C PHE A 144 9.53 4.30 -1.40
N ALA A 145 10.21 5.26 -2.05
CA ALA A 145 11.50 5.04 -2.68
C ALA A 145 12.53 4.47 -1.69
N GLN A 146 12.61 5.03 -0.48
CA GLN A 146 13.53 4.56 0.55
C GLN A 146 13.25 3.12 0.99
N VAL A 147 11.96 2.75 1.14
CA VAL A 147 11.58 1.37 1.48
C VAL A 147 11.93 0.42 0.34
N CYS A 148 11.67 0.79 -0.91
CA CYS A 148 12.05 -0.03 -2.07
C CYS A 148 13.56 -0.25 -2.14
N GLU A 149 14.36 0.78 -1.91
CA GLU A 149 15.82 0.68 -1.87
C GLU A 149 16.30 -0.28 -0.76
N ASN A 150 15.74 -0.16 0.44
CA ASN A 150 16.08 -1.05 1.55
C ASN A 150 15.71 -2.52 1.27
N ILE A 151 14.58 -2.75 0.58
CA ILE A 151 14.14 -4.09 0.18
C ILE A 151 15.09 -4.66 -0.88
N LYS A 152 15.47 -3.87 -1.90
CA LYS A 152 16.42 -4.27 -2.95
C LYS A 152 17.79 -4.67 -2.36
N GLN A 153 18.27 -3.97 -1.35
CA GLN A 153 19.51 -4.30 -0.63
C GLN A 153 19.46 -5.65 0.11
N LYS A 154 18.28 -6.24 0.31
CA LYS A 154 18.10 -7.61 0.82
C LYS A 154 17.95 -8.66 -0.27
N GLU A 155 18.22 -8.29 -1.53
CA GLU A 155 18.12 -9.17 -2.70
C GLU A 155 16.69 -9.73 -2.90
N ILE A 156 15.69 -8.99 -2.42
CA ILE A 156 14.27 -9.31 -2.63
C ILE A 156 13.84 -8.72 -3.97
N VAL A 157 13.20 -9.54 -4.81
CA VAL A 157 12.68 -9.09 -6.10
C VAL A 157 11.39 -8.29 -5.90
N ILE A 158 11.37 -7.05 -6.38
CA ILE A 158 10.20 -6.17 -6.33
C ILE A 158 9.62 -6.07 -7.74
N TYR A 159 8.38 -6.49 -7.86
CA TYR A 159 7.52 -6.22 -9.01
C TYR A 159 6.60 -5.07 -8.66
N THR A 160 6.42 -4.15 -9.59
CA THR A 160 5.50 -3.02 -9.42
C THR A 160 4.51 -2.96 -10.57
N ILE A 161 3.26 -2.63 -10.25
CA ILE A 161 2.17 -2.51 -11.21
C ILE A 161 1.45 -1.19 -10.95
N THR A 162 1.34 -0.33 -11.96
CA THR A 162 0.39 0.79 -11.95
C THR A 162 -0.86 0.39 -12.70
N PHE A 163 -2.04 0.73 -12.17
CA PHE A 163 -3.33 0.38 -12.74
C PHE A 163 -4.14 1.62 -13.06
N ASP A 164 -4.64 1.76 -14.29
CA ASP A 164 -5.51 2.87 -14.73
C ASP A 164 -5.01 4.25 -14.24
N LEU A 165 -3.71 4.52 -14.45
CA LEU A 165 -3.02 5.68 -13.91
C LEU A 165 -2.24 6.41 -15.00
N ASP A 166 -2.54 7.69 -15.21
CA ASP A 166 -1.86 8.55 -16.20
C ASP A 166 -0.77 9.45 -15.60
N ASP A 167 -0.59 9.43 -14.28
CA ASP A 167 0.41 10.25 -13.59
C ASP A 167 1.84 9.74 -13.87
N GLU A 168 2.57 10.44 -14.75
CA GLU A 168 3.91 10.03 -15.20
C GLU A 168 4.92 9.99 -14.04
N ASP A 169 4.85 10.93 -13.11
CA ASP A 169 5.75 10.98 -11.95
C ASP A 169 5.56 9.76 -11.03
N THR A 170 4.31 9.35 -10.77
CA THR A 170 4.01 8.13 -10.00
C THR A 170 4.38 6.88 -10.78
N GLN A 171 4.13 6.82 -12.09
CA GLN A 171 4.58 5.70 -12.91
C GLN A 171 6.10 5.53 -12.84
N GLU A 172 6.85 6.63 -12.93
CA GLU A 172 8.30 6.61 -12.83
C GLU A 172 8.78 6.22 -11.43
N LEU A 173 8.12 6.70 -10.37
CA LEU A 173 8.40 6.28 -9.00
C LEU A 173 8.22 4.76 -8.82
N PHE A 174 7.12 4.19 -9.35
CA PHE A 174 6.88 2.75 -9.31
C PHE A 174 7.89 1.97 -10.17
N ARG A 175 8.30 2.52 -11.32
CA ARG A 175 9.35 1.95 -12.16
C ARG A 175 10.69 1.89 -11.43
N GLN A 176 11.09 2.96 -10.74
CA GLN A 176 12.33 3.01 -9.97
C GLN A 176 12.32 2.12 -8.72
N CYS A 177 11.13 1.88 -8.16
CA CYS A 177 10.95 0.94 -7.06
C CYS A 177 11.14 -0.52 -7.49
N ALA A 178 10.81 -0.87 -8.73
CA ALA A 178 11.03 -2.22 -9.27
C ALA A 178 12.51 -2.62 -9.21
N SER A 179 12.78 -3.92 -9.00
CA SER A 179 14.18 -4.41 -8.95
C SER A 179 14.89 -4.34 -10.30
N ASP A 180 14.14 -4.40 -11.39
CA ASP A 180 14.62 -4.31 -12.77
C ASP A 180 13.56 -3.59 -13.63
N PRO A 181 13.94 -2.86 -14.70
CA PRO A 181 12.98 -2.29 -15.64
C PRO A 181 11.91 -3.27 -16.14
N ASP A 182 12.26 -4.55 -16.32
CA ASP A 182 11.33 -5.60 -16.77
C ASP A 182 10.34 -6.05 -15.68
N LYS A 183 10.52 -5.57 -14.43
CA LYS A 183 9.64 -5.91 -13.28
C LYS A 183 8.59 -4.83 -13.00
N TYR A 184 8.58 -3.77 -13.79
CA TYR A 184 7.53 -2.76 -13.79
C TYR A 184 6.50 -3.05 -14.89
N PHE A 185 5.22 -2.96 -14.54
CA PHE A 185 4.11 -3.14 -15.47
C PHE A 185 3.16 -1.95 -15.39
N ASN A 186 2.85 -1.35 -16.54
CA ASN A 186 1.74 -0.40 -16.63
C ASN A 186 0.49 -1.12 -17.15
N SER A 187 -0.60 -1.07 -16.40
CA SER A 187 -1.85 -1.80 -16.67
C SER A 187 -3.01 -0.81 -16.82
N PRO A 188 -3.29 -0.29 -18.03
CA PRO A 188 -4.38 0.68 -18.23
C PRO A 188 -5.77 0.07 -18.05
N ASP A 189 -5.89 -1.26 -18.08
CA ASP A 189 -7.17 -1.95 -17.98
C ASP A 189 -7.04 -3.32 -17.29
N GLY A 190 -8.18 -3.94 -17.00
CA GLY A 190 -8.25 -5.22 -16.29
C GLY A 190 -7.69 -6.41 -17.07
N ASP A 191 -7.65 -6.34 -18.41
CA ASP A 191 -7.10 -7.42 -19.24
C ASP A 191 -5.57 -7.37 -19.21
N THR A 192 -5.00 -6.19 -19.35
CA THR A 192 -3.56 -5.95 -19.22
C THR A 192 -3.09 -6.30 -17.81
N LEU A 193 -3.85 -5.93 -16.78
CA LEU A 193 -3.55 -6.30 -15.40
C LEU A 193 -3.48 -7.83 -15.21
N ARG A 194 -4.43 -8.56 -15.80
CA ARG A 194 -4.44 -10.02 -15.77
C ARG A 194 -3.21 -10.60 -16.46
N SER A 195 -2.82 -10.03 -17.61
CA SER A 195 -1.60 -10.43 -18.32
C SER A 195 -0.33 -10.15 -17.51
N SER A 196 -0.25 -9.02 -16.80
CA SER A 196 0.88 -8.70 -15.91
C SER A 196 1.02 -9.74 -14.79
N PHE A 197 -0.07 -10.09 -14.09
CA PHE A 197 -0.02 -11.13 -13.07
C PHE A 197 0.33 -12.52 -13.63
N GLN A 198 -0.12 -12.85 -14.84
CA GLN A 198 0.26 -14.09 -15.52
C GLN A 198 1.77 -14.14 -15.83
N ALA A 199 2.33 -13.03 -16.33
CA ALA A 199 3.76 -12.92 -16.60
C ALA A 199 4.60 -13.09 -15.32
N ILE A 200 4.24 -12.37 -14.25
CA ILE A 200 4.90 -12.49 -12.95
C ILE A 200 4.79 -13.93 -12.41
N GLY A 201 3.61 -14.54 -12.50
CA GLY A 201 3.39 -15.91 -12.05
C GLY A 201 4.23 -16.94 -12.80
N ALA A 202 4.39 -16.78 -14.12
CA ALA A 202 5.26 -17.64 -14.94
C ALA A 202 6.73 -17.50 -14.53
N GLU A 203 7.19 -16.29 -14.28
CA GLU A 203 8.56 -16.04 -13.85
C GLU A 203 8.86 -16.61 -12.47
N LEU A 204 7.99 -16.36 -11.49
CA LEU A 204 8.11 -16.92 -10.14
C LEU A 204 8.03 -18.46 -10.14
N SER A 205 7.30 -19.05 -11.09
CA SER A 205 7.25 -20.51 -11.26
C SER A 205 8.57 -21.07 -11.81
N ASN A 206 9.19 -20.38 -12.77
CA ASN A 206 10.51 -20.77 -13.26
C ASN A 206 11.57 -20.74 -12.16
N LEU A 207 11.54 -19.71 -11.30
CA LEU A 207 12.41 -19.61 -10.12
C LEU A 207 12.25 -20.80 -9.17
N ARG A 208 11.08 -21.44 -9.12
CA ARG A 208 10.82 -22.63 -8.31
C ARG A 208 11.28 -23.93 -8.97
N ILE A 209 11.30 -23.99 -10.31
CA ILE A 209 11.66 -25.20 -11.07
C ILE A 209 13.18 -25.30 -11.29
N SER A 210 13.90 -24.17 -11.35
CA SER A 210 15.35 -24.14 -11.54
C SER A 210 16.17 -24.46 -10.29
N GLN A 211 15.52 -24.80 -9.17
CA GLN A 211 16.12 -25.14 -7.87
C GLN A 211 16.05 -26.63 -7.58
#